data_AF-A0A9E4KM70-F1
#
_entry.id   AF-A0A9E4KM70-F1
#
_cell.length_a   1.000
_cell.length_b   1.000
_cell.length_c   1.000
_cell.angle_alpha   90.00
_cell.angle_beta   90.00
_cell.angle_gamma   90.00
#
_symmetry.space_group_name_H-M   'P 1'
#
loop_
_entity.id
_entity.type
_entity.pdbx_description
1 polymer ?
#
loop_
_entity_poly.entity_id
_entity_poly.type
_entity_poly.pdbx_seq_one_letter_code
_entity_poly.pdbx_strand_id
1 'polypeptide(L)'
;MVVSVGTRVRTRTAADTAVPVDVFNREQVESINSSDLVEVLNAIVPSFSVRREPISDGASFIRPTHLRGLDTHHTLVLVDGKRWHRSALMRLGGFGAHGPDVGNIPAIAIDSVEVL
;
A
#
# COMPACT_ATOMS: atom_id res chain seq x y z
N MET A 1 9.32 -8.87 15.48
CA MET A 1 8.95 -7.94 14.41
C MET A 1 10.11 -7.01 14.15
N VAL A 2 10.60 -6.92 12.92
CA VAL A 2 11.58 -5.90 12.52
C VAL A 2 10.83 -4.85 11.71
N VAL A 3 11.02 -3.57 12.02
CA VAL A 3 10.49 -2.42 11.29
C VAL A 3 11.63 -1.81 10.49
N SER A 4 11.43 -1.66 9.19
CA SER A 4 12.42 -1.17 8.24
C SER A 4 12.08 0.22 7.69
N VAL A 5 10.81 0.62 7.71
CA VAL A 5 10.33 1.90 7.19
C VAL A 5 10.37 3.00 8.28
N GLY A 6 10.70 4.23 7.90
CA GLY A 6 10.71 5.39 8.82
C GLY A 6 11.99 5.57 9.65
N THR A 7 13.00 4.70 9.49
CA THR A 7 14.29 4.83 10.17
C THR A 7 15.46 4.62 9.20
N ARG A 8 16.62 5.26 9.46
CA ARG A 8 17.84 5.07 8.66
C ARG A 8 18.72 3.91 9.14
N VAL A 9 18.33 3.23 10.22
CA VAL A 9 19.11 2.16 10.86
C VAL A 9 18.37 0.84 10.67
N ARG A 10 19.08 -0.18 10.19
CA ARG A 10 18.49 -1.34 9.49
C ARG A 10 17.70 -2.34 10.37
N THR A 11 17.50 -2.11 11.66
CA THR A 11 16.85 -3.10 12.55
C THR A 11 16.35 -2.45 13.84
N ARG A 12 15.05 -2.18 13.95
CA ARG A 12 14.38 -1.89 15.24
C ARG A 12 13.08 -2.68 15.32
N THR A 13 12.57 -2.96 16.52
CA THR A 13 11.26 -3.60 16.68
C THR A 13 10.14 -2.56 16.65
N ALA A 14 8.88 -2.98 16.46
CA ALA A 14 7.73 -2.05 16.47
C ALA A 14 7.63 -1.24 17.78
N ALA A 15 8.09 -1.81 18.90
CA ALA A 15 8.14 -1.14 20.21
C ALA A 15 9.22 -0.06 20.32
N ASP A 16 10.22 -0.09 19.42
CA ASP A 16 11.38 0.79 19.46
C ASP A 16 11.27 1.99 18.49
N THR A 17 10.17 2.11 17.75
CA THR A 17 10.01 3.16 16.73
C THR A 17 9.39 4.41 17.34
N ALA A 18 9.89 5.60 16.96
CA ALA A 18 9.45 6.89 17.50
C ALA A 18 8.05 7.32 17.02
N VAL A 19 7.49 6.61 16.05
CA VAL A 19 6.18 6.85 15.42
C VAL A 19 5.40 5.52 15.48
N PRO A 20 4.08 5.54 15.70
CA PRO A 20 3.26 4.33 15.62
C PRO A 20 3.39 3.70 14.22
N VAL A 21 3.77 2.42 14.17
CA VAL A 21 3.84 1.65 12.93
C VAL A 21 2.96 0.42 13.10
N ASP A 22 1.99 0.26 12.21
CA ASP A 22 1.21 -0.96 12.11
C ASP A 22 1.98 -1.95 11.24
N VAL A 23 2.17 -3.17 11.74
CA VAL A 23 2.90 -4.19 10.98
C VAL A 23 2.03 -5.43 10.87
N PHE A 24 1.88 -5.91 9.65
CA PHE A 24 1.09 -7.07 9.28
C PHE A 24 2.02 -8.17 8.78
N ASN A 25 1.92 -9.37 9.35
CA ASN A 25 2.76 -10.51 8.97
C ASN A 25 2.12 -11.34 7.83
N ARG A 26 2.88 -12.30 7.29
CA ARG A 26 2.41 -13.23 6.26
C ARG A 26 1.12 -13.93 6.67
N GLU A 27 1.00 -14.38 7.93
CA GLU A 27 -0.18 -15.08 8.40
C GLU A 27 -1.45 -14.21 8.31
N GLN A 28 -1.34 -12.91 8.61
CA GLN A 28 -2.45 -11.96 8.45
C GLN A 28 -2.77 -11.69 6.97
N VAL A 29 -1.76 -11.59 6.12
CA VAL A 29 -1.95 -11.43 4.66
C VAL A 29 -2.63 -12.66 4.07
N GLU A 30 -2.19 -13.87 4.43
CA GLU A 30 -2.75 -15.15 3.99
C GLU A 30 -4.14 -15.44 4.57
N SER A 31 -4.51 -14.84 5.71
CA SER A 31 -5.85 -14.97 6.28
C SER A 31 -6.94 -14.44 5.34
N ILE A 32 -6.56 -13.58 4.39
CA ILE A 32 -7.44 -13.09 3.34
C ILE A 32 -7.28 -13.99 2.11
N ASN A 33 -8.35 -14.69 1.74
CA ASN A 33 -8.40 -15.55 0.55
C ASN A 33 -8.51 -14.72 -0.75
N SER A 34 -7.53 -13.86 -1.03
CA SER A 34 -7.42 -13.12 -2.30
C SER A 34 -5.98 -13.13 -2.80
N SER A 35 -5.83 -13.31 -4.11
CA SER A 35 -4.54 -13.14 -4.80
C SER A 35 -4.19 -11.67 -5.06
N ASP A 36 -5.18 -10.77 -4.95
CA ASP A 36 -5.03 -9.33 -5.18
C ASP A 36 -4.59 -8.62 -3.90
N LEU A 37 -3.35 -8.12 -3.88
CA LEU A 37 -2.81 -7.40 -2.74
C LEU A 37 -3.67 -6.19 -2.33
N VAL A 38 -4.30 -5.49 -3.28
CA VAL A 38 -5.13 -4.32 -2.97
C VAL A 38 -6.35 -4.72 -2.15
N GLU A 39 -6.94 -5.88 -2.43
CA GLU A 39 -8.06 -6.42 -1.64
C GLU A 39 -7.60 -6.84 -0.25
N VAL A 40 -6.45 -7.50 -0.16
CA VAL A 40 -5.85 -7.90 1.11
C VAL A 40 -5.60 -6.68 1.99
N LEU A 41 -4.93 -5.65 1.47
CA LEU A 41 -4.64 -4.41 2.19
C LEU A 41 -5.92 -3.69 2.63
N ASN A 42 -6.94 -3.65 1.78
CA ASN A 42 -8.24 -3.06 2.12
C ASN A 42 -8.99 -3.84 3.21
N ALA A 43 -8.69 -5.13 3.41
CA ALA A 43 -9.27 -5.93 4.47
C ALA A 43 -8.50 -5.81 5.80
N ILE A 44 -7.17 -5.80 5.77
CA ILE A 44 -6.35 -5.87 6.99
C ILE A 44 -5.92 -4.49 7.53
N VAL A 45 -5.86 -3.45 6.67
CA VAL A 45 -5.40 -2.11 7.06
C VAL A 45 -6.61 -1.17 7.17
N PRO A 46 -7.10 -0.81 8.37
CA PRO A 46 -8.34 -0.02 8.52
C PRO A 46 -8.26 1.38 7.91
N SER A 47 -7.04 1.94 7.82
CA SER A 47 -6.81 3.26 7.25
C SER A 47 -6.61 3.24 5.73
N PHE A 48 -6.53 2.07 5.12
CA PHE A 48 -6.40 1.89 3.67
C PHE A 48 -7.78 1.75 3.05
N SER A 49 -7.99 2.40 1.91
CA SER A 49 -9.23 2.23 1.15
C SER A 49 -8.95 2.26 -0.35
N VAL A 50 -9.69 1.43 -1.07
CA VAL A 50 -9.71 1.40 -2.54
C VAL A 50 -11.13 1.61 -3.04
N ARG A 51 -11.28 2.28 -4.19
CA ARG A 51 -12.55 2.35 -4.92
C ARG A 51 -12.35 1.72 -6.29
N ARG A 52 -13.23 0.79 -6.66
CA ARG A 52 -13.26 0.26 -8.03
C ARG A 52 -13.99 1.25 -8.92
N GLU A 53 -13.38 1.58 -10.04
CA GLU A 53 -13.87 2.58 -11.00
C GLU A 53 -14.07 1.91 -12.38
N PRO A 54 -15.10 1.05 -12.52
CA PRO A 54 -15.26 0.14 -13.66
C PRO A 54 -15.63 0.80 -15.00
N ILE A 55 -15.97 2.10 -15.01
CA ILE A 55 -16.34 2.86 -16.23
C ILE A 55 -15.48 4.12 -16.35
N SER A 56 -14.21 4.03 -15.92
CA SER A 56 -13.29 5.18 -15.80
C SER A 56 -12.02 4.98 -16.64
N ASP A 57 -12.19 4.39 -17.83
CA ASP A 57 -11.12 4.14 -18.80
C ASP A 57 -9.89 3.49 -18.15
N GLY A 58 -8.73 4.16 -18.14
CA GLY A 58 -7.50 3.64 -17.53
C GLY A 58 -7.63 3.32 -16.03
N ALA A 59 -8.51 3.99 -15.29
CA ALA A 59 -8.73 3.74 -13.86
C ALA A 59 -9.54 2.46 -13.61
N SER A 60 -10.06 1.83 -14.67
CA SER A 60 -10.58 0.46 -14.59
C SER A 60 -9.46 -0.59 -14.47
N PHE A 61 -8.22 -0.25 -14.87
CA PHE A 61 -7.05 -1.12 -14.76
C PHE A 61 -6.15 -0.75 -13.57
N ILE A 62 -5.98 0.54 -13.32
CA ILE A 62 -5.18 1.04 -12.19
C ILE A 62 -6.14 1.42 -11.07
N ARG A 63 -6.03 0.75 -9.92
CA ARG A 63 -6.90 0.98 -8.75
C ARG A 63 -6.29 2.03 -7.83
N PRO A 64 -6.81 3.27 -7.76
CA PRO A 64 -6.27 4.29 -6.88
C PRO A 64 -6.50 3.91 -5.42
N THR A 65 -5.43 3.96 -4.63
CA THR A 65 -5.47 3.64 -3.20
C THR A 65 -5.33 4.90 -2.37
N HIS A 66 -6.10 4.98 -1.29
CA HIS A 66 -6.08 6.08 -0.32
C HIS A 66 -5.64 5.55 1.04
N LEU A 67 -4.75 6.29 1.69
CA LEU A 67 -4.33 6.00 3.07
C LEU A 67 -4.74 7.18 3.95
N ARG A 68 -5.46 6.90 5.04
CA ARG A 68 -5.97 7.92 5.99
C ARG A 68 -6.79 9.03 5.32
N GLY A 69 -7.50 8.70 4.25
CA GLY A 69 -8.30 9.65 3.47
C GLY A 69 -7.50 10.61 2.59
N LEU A 70 -6.17 10.46 2.50
CA LEU A 70 -5.33 11.26 1.62
C LEU A 70 -5.38 10.75 0.17
N ASP A 71 -5.16 11.65 -0.78
CA ASP A 71 -5.06 11.27 -2.20
C ASP A 71 -3.81 10.41 -2.47
N THR A 72 -3.87 9.59 -3.52
CA THR A 72 -2.91 8.49 -3.78
C THR A 72 -1.45 8.94 -3.94
N HIS A 73 -1.22 10.21 -4.30
CA HIS A 73 0.13 10.77 -4.46
C HIS A 73 0.76 11.24 -3.14
N HIS A 74 0.01 11.27 -2.05
CA HIS A 74 0.52 11.59 -0.71
C HIS A 74 1.06 10.38 0.05
N THR A 75 0.92 9.17 -0.49
CA THR A 75 1.44 7.95 0.13
C THR A 75 2.72 7.50 -0.59
N LEU A 76 3.79 7.30 0.18
CA LEU A 76 5.01 6.67 -0.31
C LEU A 76 4.89 5.15 -0.13
N VAL A 77 5.04 4.40 -1.23
CA VAL A 77 5.13 2.95 -1.19
C VAL A 77 6.57 2.53 -1.43
N LEU A 78 7.06 1.62 -0.57
CA LEU A 78 8.36 1.00 -0.68
C LEU A 78 8.18 -0.52 -0.83
N VAL A 79 8.97 -1.13 -1.71
CA VAL A 79 9.15 -2.59 -1.79
C VAL A 79 10.61 -2.86 -1.47
N ASP A 80 10.87 -3.65 -0.42
CA ASP A 80 12.22 -3.91 0.11
C ASP A 80 13.05 -2.63 0.34
N GLY A 81 12.40 -1.57 0.83
CA GLY A 81 13.02 -0.26 1.09
C GLY A 81 13.28 0.59 -0.16
N LYS A 82 12.94 0.12 -1.37
CA LYS A 82 13.04 0.88 -2.62
C LYS A 82 11.70 1.48 -3.01
N ARG A 83 11.72 2.72 -3.50
CA ARG A 83 10.50 3.41 -3.95
C ARG A 83 9.84 2.64 -5.10
N TRP A 84 8.58 2.28 -4.91
CA TRP A 84 7.79 1.62 -5.94
C TRP A 84 7.42 2.61 -7.06
N HIS A 85 7.25 2.09 -8.27
CA HIS A 85 6.92 2.92 -9.42
C HIS A 85 5.51 3.50 -9.29
N ARG A 86 5.33 4.68 -9.87
CA ARG A 86 4.01 5.30 -10.01
C ARG A 86 3.30 4.69 -11.21
N SER A 87 1.97 4.68 -11.19
CA SER A 87 1.17 4.21 -12.32
C SER A 87 1.46 5.05 -13.57
N ALA A 88 1.12 4.57 -14.78
CA ALA A 88 1.23 5.38 -16.00
C ALA A 88 0.03 6.32 -16.20
N LEU A 89 -1.00 6.18 -15.35
CA LEU A 89 -2.24 6.92 -15.47
C LEU A 89 -2.25 8.10 -14.50
N MET A 90 -2.39 9.29 -15.07
CA MET A 90 -2.81 10.45 -14.31
C MET A 90 -4.33 10.45 -14.21
N ARG A 91 -4.88 10.54 -13.01
CA ARG A 91 -6.33 10.59 -12.82
C ARG A 91 -6.88 11.91 -13.39
N LEU A 92 -7.71 11.81 -14.42
CA LEU A 92 -8.35 12.94 -15.10
C LEU A 92 -9.62 13.35 -14.34
N GLY A 93 -9.67 14.58 -13.83
CA GLY A 93 -10.73 15.07 -12.93
C GLY A 93 -10.29 15.04 -11.46
N GLY A 94 -10.02 16.21 -10.88
CA GLY A 94 -9.38 16.41 -9.57
C GLY A 94 -8.02 17.10 -9.68
N PHE A 95 -7.13 16.93 -8.69
CA PHE A 95 -5.80 17.57 -8.62
C PHE A 95 -4.72 16.95 -9.53
N GLY A 96 -5.07 16.13 -10.54
CA GLY A 96 -4.08 15.45 -11.39
C GLY A 96 -3.25 14.42 -10.61
N ALA A 97 -3.93 13.63 -9.77
CA ALA A 97 -3.29 12.68 -8.89
C ALA A 97 -2.60 11.54 -9.65
N HIS A 98 -1.36 11.23 -9.24
CA HIS A 98 -0.52 10.21 -9.86
C HIS A 98 0.25 9.44 -8.78
N GLY A 99 -0.33 8.33 -8.32
CA GLY A 99 0.16 7.54 -7.19
C GLY A 99 0.86 6.23 -7.57
N PRO A 100 1.46 5.54 -6.59
CA PRO A 100 1.96 4.17 -6.76
C PRO A 100 0.85 3.19 -7.14
N ASP A 101 1.15 2.24 -8.03
CA ASP A 101 0.23 1.13 -8.35
C ASP A 101 0.77 -0.19 -7.79
N VAL A 102 0.14 -0.68 -6.73
CA VAL A 102 0.50 -1.95 -6.07
C VAL A 102 -0.33 -3.13 -6.55
N GLY A 103 -1.28 -2.92 -7.48
CA GLY A 103 -2.15 -3.98 -8.00
C GLY A 103 -1.41 -5.05 -8.80
N ASN A 104 -0.17 -4.76 -9.22
CA ASN A 104 0.70 -5.69 -9.93
C ASN A 104 1.56 -6.57 -8.99
N ILE A 105 1.50 -6.34 -7.68
CA ILE A 105 2.24 -7.15 -6.70
C ILE A 105 1.30 -8.28 -6.23
N PRO A 106 1.63 -9.56 -6.48
CA PRO A 106 0.80 -10.66 -6.01
C PRO A 106 0.91 -10.79 -4.49
N ALA A 107 -0.21 -11.07 -3.81
CA ALA A 107 -0.25 -11.19 -2.35
C ALA A 107 0.72 -12.26 -1.80
N ILE A 108 0.92 -13.35 -2.56
CA ILE A 108 1.86 -14.43 -2.21
C ILE A 108 3.34 -14.00 -2.17
N ALA A 109 3.68 -12.86 -2.77
CA ALA A 109 5.05 -12.34 -2.76
C ALA A 109 5.35 -11.53 -1.48
N ILE A 110 4.38 -11.36 -0.58
CA ILE A 110 4.50 -10.52 0.61
C ILE A 110 4.91 -11.36 1.82
N ASP A 111 5.95 -10.90 2.51
CA ASP A 111 6.37 -11.43 3.82
C ASP A 111 5.77 -10.63 4.97
N SER A 112 5.80 -9.32 4.83
CA SER A 112 5.23 -8.38 5.79
C SER A 112 4.83 -7.07 5.11
N VAL A 113 3.93 -6.34 5.76
CA VAL A 113 3.52 -4.99 5.37
C VAL A 113 3.69 -4.08 6.57
N GLU A 114 4.34 -2.94 6.39
CA GLU A 114 4.51 -1.90 7.41
C GLU A 114 3.76 -0.64 6.96
N VAL A 115 2.92 -0.08 7.84
CA VAL A 115 2.11 1.12 7.58
C VAL A 115 2.39 2.18 8.63
N LEU A 116 2.71 3.40 8.17
CA LEU A 116 3.09 4.56 9.00
C LEU A 116 2.05 5.66 8.97
#